data_AF-A0AAU1U5G2-F1
#
_entry.id   AF-A0AAU1U5G2-F1
#
_cell.length_a   1.000
_cell.length_b   1.000
_cell.length_c   1.000
_cell.angle_alpha   90.00
_cell.angle_beta   90.00
_cell.angle_gamma   90.00
#
_symmetry.space_group_name_H-M   'P 1'
#
loop_
_entity.id
_entity.type
_entity.pdbx_description
1 polymer ?
#
loop_
_entity_poly.entity_id
_entity_poly.type
_entity_poly.pdbx_seq_one_letter_code
_entity_poly.pdbx_strand_id
1 'polypeptide(L)'
;MTLSVPTGRAVDLRVESVDEVLACVERSLQTRLDPNTVVRKRRSVGARTARNTWVRIERRQLDKISDQGWNGTECAARLKAIAQPAWRGCVVWRDVDDSVMWRADETGLLPGRPIGTAVLSEAPELPADWWQAFNTSLDALAAQETRRIATPDTISITQALVTESIRGAFSGEFDTTVERWAPAHADLNWANMTAPTFCLFDWEDWGNAPRGLDSASLWGSSLAVPALADRVRQERGGDFESRDGKLMTLFVCSKILGPDAHPEDPRQGPARRMAEQIVAELQAG
;
A
#
# COMPACT_ATOMS: atom_id res chain seq x y z
N MET A 1 -10.53 -11.88 -37.94
CA MET A 1 -10.85 -12.82 -36.83
C MET A 1 -9.98 -12.43 -35.65
N THR A 2 -10.54 -11.69 -34.70
CA THR A 2 -9.88 -11.36 -33.43
C THR A 2 -9.94 -12.59 -32.54
N LEU A 3 -8.80 -13.29 -32.40
CA LEU A 3 -8.66 -14.34 -31.41
C LEU A 3 -8.82 -13.69 -30.03
N SER A 4 -9.92 -13.99 -29.36
CA SER A 4 -10.08 -13.66 -27.95
C SER A 4 -8.96 -14.35 -27.19
N VAL A 5 -8.08 -13.55 -26.57
CA VAL A 5 -7.07 -14.04 -25.62
C VAL A 5 -7.84 -14.79 -24.52
N PRO A 6 -7.47 -16.04 -24.19
CA PRO A 6 -8.11 -16.73 -23.08
C PRO A 6 -7.91 -15.87 -21.83
N THR A 7 -9.01 -15.38 -21.25
CA THR A 7 -9.01 -14.81 -19.91
C THR A 7 -8.46 -15.89 -18.98
N GLY A 8 -7.20 -15.74 -18.56
CA GLY A 8 -6.50 -16.74 -17.76
C GLY A 8 -7.36 -17.17 -16.56
N ARG A 9 -7.35 -18.47 -16.25
CA ARG A 9 -8.13 -19.06 -15.16
C ARG A 9 -7.98 -18.18 -13.90
N ALA A 10 -9.11 -17.76 -13.34
CA ALA A 10 -9.11 -17.00 -12.09
C ALA A 10 -8.70 -17.95 -10.94
N VAL A 11 -7.39 -18.08 -10.72
CA VAL A 11 -6.81 -18.90 -9.65
C VAL A 11 -7.01 -18.20 -8.31
N ASP A 12 -7.50 -18.95 -7.33
CA ASP A 12 -7.65 -18.50 -5.94
C ASP A 12 -6.80 -19.38 -5.02
N LEU A 13 -5.67 -18.82 -4.56
CA LEU A 13 -4.72 -19.55 -3.71
C LEU A 13 -5.25 -19.83 -2.30
N ARG A 14 -6.49 -19.47 -1.95
CA ARG A 14 -7.15 -19.91 -0.72
C ARG A 14 -7.65 -21.35 -0.81
N VAL A 15 -7.95 -21.83 -2.02
CA VAL A 15 -8.57 -23.14 -2.26
C VAL A 15 -7.72 -24.07 -3.12
N GLU A 16 -6.95 -23.52 -4.06
CA GLU A 16 -6.08 -24.29 -4.97
C GLU A 16 -4.90 -24.94 -4.24
N SER A 17 -4.33 -26.05 -4.71
CA SER A 17 -3.14 -26.58 -4.05
C SER A 17 -1.97 -25.59 -4.16
N VAL A 18 -1.17 -25.50 -3.08
CA VAL A 18 0.05 -24.67 -3.03
C VAL A 18 1.30 -25.52 -2.77
N ASP A 19 1.18 -26.84 -2.67
CA ASP A 19 2.27 -27.71 -2.19
C ASP A 19 3.51 -27.64 -3.10
N GLU A 20 3.31 -27.66 -4.41
CA GLU A 20 4.39 -27.56 -5.40
C GLU A 20 5.09 -26.20 -5.33
N VAL A 21 4.32 -25.14 -5.11
CA VAL A 21 4.82 -23.77 -4.96
C VAL A 21 5.65 -23.65 -3.68
N LEU A 22 5.15 -24.16 -2.55
CA LEU A 22 5.89 -24.19 -1.29
C LEU A 22 7.18 -24.99 -1.43
N ALA A 23 7.14 -26.20 -2.02
CA ALA A 23 8.32 -27.04 -2.24
C ALA A 23 9.34 -26.38 -3.18
N CYS A 24 8.90 -25.65 -4.21
CA CYS A 24 9.76 -24.88 -5.09
C CYS A 24 10.53 -23.80 -4.29
N VAL A 25 9.83 -23.07 -3.43
CA VAL A 25 10.39 -22.00 -2.61
C VAL A 25 11.35 -22.54 -1.55
N GLU A 26 11.00 -23.65 -0.88
CA GLU A 26 11.89 -24.31 0.08
C GLU A 26 13.23 -24.72 -0.55
N ARG A 27 13.19 -25.33 -1.74
CA ARG A 27 14.40 -25.69 -2.50
C ARG A 27 15.20 -24.46 -2.92
N SER A 28 14.53 -23.45 -3.45
CA SER A 28 15.17 -22.27 -4.04
C SER A 28 15.80 -21.36 -2.98
N LEU A 29 15.10 -21.13 -1.87
CA LEU A 29 15.59 -20.32 -0.75
C LEU A 29 16.38 -21.14 0.28
N GLN A 30 16.57 -22.44 0.04
CA GLN A 30 17.27 -23.37 0.93
C GLN A 30 16.78 -23.26 2.38
N THR A 31 15.47 -23.30 2.57
CA THR A 31 14.81 -23.18 3.88
C THR A 31 13.63 -24.13 3.99
N ARG A 32 13.15 -24.36 5.20
CA ARG A 32 11.87 -25.05 5.42
C ARG A 32 10.81 -24.05 5.84
N LEU A 33 9.61 -24.18 5.31
CA LEU A 33 8.43 -23.42 5.70
C LEU A 33 7.69 -24.18 6.81
N ASP A 34 7.21 -23.46 7.83
CA ASP A 34 6.40 -24.05 8.89
C ASP A 34 4.93 -24.15 8.41
N PRO A 35 4.43 -25.38 8.17
CA PRO A 35 3.08 -25.58 7.65
C PRO A 35 1.97 -25.04 8.58
N ASN A 36 2.25 -24.90 9.88
CA ASN A 36 1.27 -24.39 10.85
C ASN A 36 1.12 -22.87 10.81
N THR A 37 1.97 -22.18 10.05
CA THR A 37 2.00 -20.72 9.96
C THR A 37 1.56 -20.20 8.60
N VAL A 38 1.08 -21.09 7.74
CA VAL A 38 0.69 -20.78 6.37
C VAL A 38 -0.53 -19.86 6.37
N VAL A 39 -0.37 -18.67 5.82
CA VAL A 39 -1.44 -17.70 5.59
C VAL A 39 -1.72 -17.64 4.10
N ARG A 40 -2.97 -17.86 3.70
CA ARG A 40 -3.39 -17.91 2.29
C ARG A 40 -4.34 -16.76 1.98
N LYS A 41 -4.04 -16.02 0.92
CA LYS A 41 -4.87 -14.98 0.31
C LYS A 41 -5.19 -15.37 -1.13
N ARG A 42 -6.03 -14.58 -1.81
CA ARG A 42 -6.45 -14.88 -3.19
C ARG A 42 -5.27 -15.03 -4.17
N ARG A 43 -4.23 -14.21 -4.02
CA ARG A 43 -3.07 -14.16 -4.92
C ARG A 43 -1.71 -14.38 -4.23
N SER A 44 -1.71 -14.62 -2.92
CA SER A 44 -0.46 -14.85 -2.19
C SER A 44 -0.61 -15.90 -1.10
N VAL A 45 0.50 -16.54 -0.77
CA VAL A 45 0.65 -17.45 0.36
C VAL A 45 1.93 -17.06 1.09
N GLY A 46 1.92 -17.08 2.42
CA GLY A 46 3.13 -16.81 3.20
C GLY A 46 3.24 -17.74 4.39
N ALA A 47 4.47 -17.96 4.85
CA ALA A 47 4.75 -18.82 5.99
C ALA A 47 6.04 -18.38 6.70
N ARG A 48 6.15 -18.72 7.98
CA ARG A 48 7.41 -18.63 8.71
C ARG A 48 8.38 -19.68 8.19
N THR A 49 9.66 -19.39 8.30
CA THR A 49 10.71 -20.36 7.97
C THR A 49 11.39 -20.91 9.23
N ALA A 50 12.08 -22.04 9.09
CA ALA A 50 12.88 -22.65 10.15
C ALA A 50 14.04 -21.77 10.67
N ARG A 51 14.40 -20.69 9.95
CA ARG A 51 15.45 -19.73 10.36
C ARG A 51 14.89 -18.41 10.90
N ASN A 52 13.66 -18.43 11.42
CA ASN A 52 12.99 -17.29 12.03
C ASN A 52 12.86 -16.08 11.10
N THR A 53 12.41 -16.34 9.88
CA THR A 53 12.07 -15.33 8.86
C THR A 53 10.65 -15.56 8.35
N TRP A 54 10.15 -14.65 7.53
CA TRP A 54 8.89 -14.77 6.83
C TRP A 54 9.14 -14.85 5.33
N VAL A 55 8.41 -15.73 4.64
CA VAL A 55 8.38 -15.75 3.17
C VAL A 55 6.98 -15.40 2.70
N ARG A 56 6.87 -14.44 1.79
CA ARG A 56 5.64 -14.08 1.07
C ARG A 56 5.81 -14.49 -0.38
N ILE A 57 4.95 -15.38 -0.84
CA ILE A 57 4.89 -15.87 -2.21
C ILE A 57 3.66 -15.26 -2.86
N GLU A 58 3.82 -14.59 -3.98
CA GLU A 58 2.72 -14.01 -4.73
C GLU A 58 2.72 -14.55 -6.16
N ARG A 59 1.52 -14.60 -6.74
CA ARG A 59 1.25 -14.96 -8.13
C ARG A 59 0.74 -13.73 -8.86
N ARG A 60 1.37 -13.39 -9.99
CA ARG A 60 0.96 -12.26 -10.83
C ARG A 60 0.90 -12.68 -12.30
N GLN A 61 -0.14 -12.24 -13.01
CA GLN A 61 -0.22 -12.45 -14.46
C GLN A 61 0.85 -11.61 -15.16
N LEU A 62 1.43 -12.12 -16.24
CA LEU A 62 2.52 -11.44 -16.94
C LEU A 62 2.12 -10.06 -17.48
N ASP A 63 0.88 -9.90 -17.94
CA ASP A 63 0.32 -8.62 -18.41
C ASP A 63 0.11 -7.59 -17.28
N LYS A 64 0.17 -8.01 -16.02
CA LYS A 64 0.08 -7.15 -14.83
C LYS A 64 1.43 -6.76 -14.26
N ILE A 65 2.52 -7.19 -14.89
CA ILE A 65 3.87 -6.75 -14.53
C ILE A 65 4.22 -5.59 -15.45
N SER A 66 4.25 -4.39 -14.87
CA SER A 66 4.61 -3.16 -15.60
C SER A 66 6.08 -3.17 -16.05
N ASP A 67 6.45 -2.21 -16.90
CA ASP A 67 7.84 -1.99 -17.32
C ASP A 67 8.80 -1.68 -16.17
N GLN A 68 8.28 -1.13 -15.06
CA GLN A 68 9.05 -0.94 -13.81
C GLN A 68 9.39 -2.28 -13.13
N GLY A 69 8.74 -3.36 -13.56
CA GLY A 69 8.89 -4.69 -13.01
C GLY A 69 8.10 -4.90 -11.72
N TRP A 70 8.42 -5.99 -11.04
CA TRP A 70 7.76 -6.44 -9.82
C TRP A 70 8.83 -6.79 -8.76
N ASN A 71 9.53 -5.75 -8.33
CA ASN A 71 10.69 -5.81 -7.44
C ASN A 71 10.65 -4.75 -6.34
N GLY A 72 9.45 -4.29 -5.97
CA GLY A 72 9.26 -3.25 -4.93
C GLY A 72 9.92 -3.62 -3.62
N THR A 73 9.61 -4.82 -3.10
CA THR A 73 10.12 -5.33 -1.82
C THR A 73 11.64 -5.40 -1.78
N GLU A 74 12.28 -5.92 -2.83
CA GLU A 74 13.74 -5.93 -2.96
C GLU A 74 14.33 -4.52 -3.05
N CYS A 75 13.71 -3.63 -3.83
CA CYS A 75 14.18 -2.26 -3.96
C CYS A 75 14.07 -1.49 -2.64
N ALA A 76 13.05 -1.77 -1.82
CA ALA A 76 12.85 -1.16 -0.51
C ALA A 76 13.97 -1.49 0.49
N ALA A 77 14.70 -2.59 0.27
CA ALA A 77 15.86 -2.97 1.08
C ALA A 77 16.99 -1.91 1.08
N ARG A 78 16.99 -1.01 0.10
CA ARG A 78 17.96 0.11 0.00
C ARG A 78 17.55 1.34 0.80
N LEU A 79 16.30 1.41 1.24
CA LEU A 79 15.80 2.54 2.01
C LEU A 79 16.43 2.55 3.40
N LYS A 80 16.75 3.74 3.90
CA LYS A 80 17.49 3.93 5.14
C LYS A 80 16.63 4.64 6.18
N ALA A 81 16.88 4.34 7.45
CA ALA A 81 16.21 4.99 8.59
C ALA A 81 14.67 4.84 8.61
N ILE A 82 14.16 3.77 7.99
CA ILE A 82 12.75 3.38 8.04
C ILE A 82 12.64 2.11 8.87
N ALA A 83 11.69 2.07 9.80
CA ALA A 83 11.36 0.84 10.52
C ALA A 83 10.62 -0.13 9.57
N GLN A 84 11.36 -1.04 8.93
CA GLN A 84 10.84 -2.06 8.02
C GLN A 84 11.54 -3.41 8.27
N PRO A 85 10.92 -4.55 7.94
CA PRO A 85 11.58 -5.84 8.10
C PRO A 85 12.76 -5.96 7.12
N ALA A 86 13.89 -6.49 7.59
CA ALA A 86 15.06 -6.67 6.74
C ALA A 86 14.78 -7.68 5.62
N TRP A 87 14.92 -7.26 4.37
CA TRP A 87 14.85 -8.15 3.21
C TRP A 87 16.13 -9.00 3.11
N ARG A 88 15.98 -10.29 2.81
CA ARG A 88 17.10 -11.24 2.75
C ARG A 88 17.40 -11.72 1.34
N GLY A 89 16.38 -11.88 0.53
CA GLY A 89 16.51 -12.43 -0.81
C GLY A 89 15.16 -12.71 -1.43
N CYS A 90 15.17 -13.05 -2.71
CA CYS A 90 14.00 -13.51 -3.41
C CYS A 90 14.34 -14.62 -4.40
N VAL A 91 13.29 -15.31 -4.83
CA VAL A 91 13.30 -16.12 -6.06
C VAL A 91 12.11 -15.71 -6.91
N VAL A 92 12.36 -15.56 -8.22
CA VAL A 92 11.33 -15.26 -9.21
C VAL A 92 11.38 -16.34 -10.28
N TRP A 93 10.24 -16.90 -10.63
CA TRP A 93 10.16 -17.90 -11.68
C TRP A 93 8.88 -17.75 -12.49
N ARG A 94 8.95 -18.13 -13.75
CA ARG A 94 7.80 -18.17 -14.64
C ARG A 94 7.13 -19.54 -14.51
N ASP A 95 5.81 -19.53 -14.46
CA ASP A 95 5.04 -20.75 -14.62
C ASP A 95 5.07 -21.17 -16.09
N VAL A 96 5.43 -22.42 -16.38
CA VAL A 96 5.58 -22.89 -17.77
C VAL A 96 4.23 -23.23 -18.40
N ASP A 97 3.24 -23.58 -17.58
CA ASP A 97 1.92 -24.04 -18.01
C ASP A 97 0.88 -22.91 -17.98
N ASP A 98 1.19 -21.79 -17.34
CA ASP A 98 0.31 -20.64 -17.20
C ASP A 98 1.04 -19.32 -17.50
N SER A 99 0.32 -18.30 -18.00
CA SER A 99 0.89 -16.99 -18.35
C SER A 99 1.10 -16.11 -17.11
N VAL A 100 1.75 -16.68 -16.09
CA VAL A 100 1.99 -16.04 -14.79
C VAL A 100 3.44 -16.14 -14.36
N MET A 101 3.80 -15.22 -13.48
CA MET A 101 5.06 -15.19 -12.78
C MET A 101 4.80 -15.32 -11.29
N TRP A 102 5.70 -16.03 -10.64
CA TRP A 102 5.73 -16.19 -9.20
C TRP A 102 6.95 -15.45 -8.65
N ARG A 103 6.77 -14.85 -7.48
CA ARG A 103 7.85 -14.26 -6.71
C ARG A 103 7.68 -14.66 -5.26
N ALA A 104 8.78 -15.08 -4.65
CA ALA A 104 8.87 -15.29 -3.22
C ALA A 104 9.93 -14.36 -2.64
N ASP A 105 9.54 -13.48 -1.72
CA ASP A 105 10.44 -12.62 -0.96
C ASP A 105 10.59 -13.14 0.46
N GLU A 106 11.83 -13.21 0.93
CA GLU A 106 12.13 -13.51 2.32
C GLU A 106 12.50 -12.24 3.08
N THR A 107 11.84 -12.03 4.22
CA THR A 107 12.08 -10.90 5.12
C THR A 107 12.28 -11.36 6.57
N GLY A 108 12.83 -10.48 7.40
CA GLY A 108 12.79 -10.65 8.85
C GLY A 108 11.35 -10.72 9.36
N LEU A 109 11.14 -11.39 10.50
CA LEU A 109 9.84 -11.39 11.16
C LEU A 109 9.47 -9.97 11.61
N LEU A 110 8.18 -9.66 11.55
CA LEU A 110 7.66 -8.42 12.09
C LEU A 110 7.85 -8.37 13.62
N PRO A 111 8.15 -7.20 14.20
CA PRO A 111 8.40 -7.06 15.65
C PRO A 111 7.12 -7.15 16.49
N GLY A 112 5.95 -7.06 15.85
CA GLY A 112 4.64 -7.14 16.48
C GLY A 112 3.61 -7.78 15.57
N ARG A 113 2.33 -7.69 15.97
CA ARG A 113 1.20 -8.12 15.13
C ARG A 113 0.75 -6.96 14.24
N PRO A 114 0.23 -7.22 13.03
CA PRO A 114 -0.49 -6.21 12.28
C PRO A 114 -1.57 -5.55 13.15
N ILE A 115 -1.74 -4.22 13.03
CA ILE A 115 -2.68 -3.45 13.87
C ILE A 115 -4.12 -3.92 13.65
N GLY A 116 -4.49 -4.27 12.41
CA GLY A 116 -5.81 -4.80 12.11
C GLY A 116 -6.06 -4.92 10.61
N THR A 117 -7.28 -4.56 10.20
CA THR A 117 -7.68 -4.42 8.80
C THR A 117 -7.23 -3.08 8.22
N ALA A 118 -7.36 -2.89 6.90
CA ALA A 118 -6.94 -1.65 6.25
C ALA A 118 -7.67 -0.42 6.80
N VAL A 119 -8.98 -0.57 7.05
CA VAL A 119 -9.85 0.40 7.72
C VAL A 119 -10.22 -0.15 9.08
N LEU A 120 -10.05 0.64 10.14
CA LEU A 120 -10.38 0.24 11.50
C LEU A 120 -11.78 0.72 11.90
N SER A 121 -12.51 -0.10 12.66
CA SER A 121 -13.79 0.28 13.27
C SER A 121 -13.62 0.85 14.68
N GLU A 122 -12.45 0.68 15.30
CA GLU A 122 -12.13 1.13 16.66
C GLU A 122 -10.70 1.69 16.69
N ALA A 123 -10.44 2.64 17.59
CA ALA A 123 -9.11 3.23 17.73
C ALA A 123 -8.14 2.22 18.35
N PRO A 124 -6.97 1.95 17.72
CA PRO A 124 -5.96 1.10 18.33
C PRO A 124 -5.26 1.85 19.47
N GLU A 125 -4.91 1.13 20.53
CA GLU A 125 -4.08 1.66 21.62
C GLU A 125 -2.61 1.71 21.16
N LEU A 126 -2.18 2.90 20.71
CA LEU A 126 -0.83 3.13 20.21
C LEU A 126 -0.06 4.08 21.13
N PRO A 127 1.10 3.67 21.66
CA PRO A 127 1.90 4.51 22.55
C PRO A 127 2.58 5.67 21.81
N ALA A 128 3.07 6.67 22.55
CA ALA A 128 3.65 7.89 21.96
C ALA A 128 4.91 7.62 21.12
N ASP A 129 5.73 6.66 21.54
CA ASP A 129 6.92 6.20 20.82
C ASP A 129 6.57 5.51 19.49
N TRP A 130 5.42 4.85 19.39
CA TRP A 130 4.90 4.34 18.12
C TRP A 130 4.67 5.47 17.12
N TRP A 131 3.98 6.54 17.54
CA TRP A 131 3.72 7.71 16.68
C TRP A 131 5.02 8.43 16.29
N GLN A 132 5.99 8.51 17.21
CA GLN A 132 7.31 9.05 16.91
C GLN A 132 8.05 8.22 15.85
N ALA A 133 8.03 6.89 15.98
CA ALA A 133 8.66 5.97 15.02
C ALA A 133 7.96 6.01 13.65
N PHE A 134 6.63 6.14 13.64
CA PHE A 134 5.82 6.35 12.45
C PHE A 134 6.24 7.62 11.70
N ASN A 135 6.26 8.77 12.38
CA ASN A 135 6.66 10.04 11.77
C ASN A 135 8.11 10.01 11.28
N THR A 136 9.03 9.52 12.11
CA THR A 136 10.45 9.41 11.76
C THR A 136 10.64 8.57 10.50
N SER A 137 9.90 7.46 10.37
CA SER A 137 10.00 6.57 9.21
C SER A 137 9.40 7.19 7.94
N LEU A 138 8.28 7.90 8.04
CA LEU A 138 7.68 8.57 6.87
C LEU A 138 8.50 9.79 6.42
N ASP A 139 9.06 10.55 7.36
CA ASP A 139 9.95 11.66 7.02
C ASP A 139 11.25 11.15 6.38
N ALA A 140 11.80 10.05 6.91
CA ALA A 140 12.94 9.37 6.32
C ALA A 140 12.62 8.83 4.91
N LEU A 141 11.42 8.30 4.68
CA LEU A 141 10.96 7.84 3.37
C LEU A 141 10.87 8.99 2.37
N ALA A 142 10.20 10.08 2.73
CA ALA A 142 10.03 11.25 1.87
C ALA A 142 11.37 11.91 1.49
N ALA A 143 12.42 11.69 2.28
CA ALA A 143 13.78 12.15 2.01
C ALA A 143 14.63 11.20 1.14
N GLN A 144 14.13 10.02 0.76
CA GLN A 144 14.87 9.09 -0.11
C GLN A 144 14.88 9.55 -1.56
N GLU A 145 15.76 8.96 -2.36
CA GLU A 145 15.77 9.14 -3.81
C GLU A 145 15.43 7.83 -4.52
N THR A 146 14.55 7.90 -5.52
CA THR A 146 14.20 6.76 -6.36
C THR A 146 13.75 7.23 -7.73
N ARG A 147 13.85 6.34 -8.72
CA ARG A 147 13.19 6.50 -10.02
C ARG A 147 11.88 5.73 -10.12
N ARG A 148 11.56 4.93 -9.10
CA ARG A 148 10.31 4.20 -9.04
C ARG A 148 9.15 5.19 -9.00
N ILE A 149 8.07 4.89 -9.67
CA ILE A 149 6.78 5.54 -9.53
C ILE A 149 5.90 4.66 -8.67
N ALA A 150 5.24 5.27 -7.69
CA ALA A 150 4.32 4.58 -6.80
C ALA A 150 3.13 4.01 -7.57
N THR A 151 2.61 2.88 -7.10
CA THR A 151 1.46 2.19 -7.70
C THR A 151 0.30 2.03 -6.72
N PRO A 152 -0.29 3.11 -6.17
CA PRO A 152 -1.45 2.98 -5.28
C PRO A 152 -2.58 2.23 -6.00
N ASP A 153 -3.22 1.29 -5.30
CA ASP A 153 -4.19 0.36 -5.87
C ASP A 153 -3.67 -0.42 -7.10
N THR A 154 -2.36 -0.67 -7.15
CA THR A 154 -1.65 -1.34 -8.26
C THR A 154 -1.66 -0.56 -9.59
N ILE A 155 -1.94 0.74 -9.55
CA ILE A 155 -1.95 1.63 -10.72
C ILE A 155 -0.90 2.72 -10.54
N SER A 156 -0.02 2.89 -11.53
CA SER A 156 1.01 3.94 -11.49
C SER A 156 0.40 5.32 -11.33
N ILE A 157 0.80 6.03 -10.27
CA ILE A 157 0.30 7.38 -10.02
C ILE A 157 0.98 8.38 -10.96
N THR A 158 0.15 9.19 -11.62
CA THR A 158 0.59 10.22 -12.59
C THR A 158 -0.19 11.50 -12.36
N GLN A 159 0.33 12.63 -12.86
CA GLN A 159 -0.41 13.89 -12.87
C GLN A 159 -1.80 13.75 -13.51
N ALA A 160 -1.90 13.02 -14.63
CA ALA A 160 -3.16 12.78 -15.33
C ALA A 160 -4.15 12.03 -14.44
N LEU A 161 -3.72 10.91 -13.83
CA LEU A 161 -4.55 10.12 -12.93
C LEU A 161 -5.08 10.95 -11.75
N VAL A 162 -4.22 11.77 -11.15
CA VAL A 162 -4.60 12.66 -10.04
C VAL A 162 -5.66 13.66 -10.49
N THR A 163 -5.39 14.38 -11.59
CA THR A 163 -6.32 15.36 -12.14
C THR A 163 -7.67 14.74 -12.50
N GLU A 164 -7.66 13.61 -13.19
CA GLU A 164 -8.88 12.92 -13.63
C GLU A 164 -9.70 12.41 -12.43
N SER A 165 -9.04 11.84 -11.42
CA SER A 165 -9.73 11.34 -10.22
C SER A 165 -10.40 12.47 -9.44
N ILE A 166 -9.69 13.59 -9.27
CA ILE A 166 -10.23 14.77 -8.55
C ILE A 166 -11.37 15.40 -9.35
N ARG A 167 -11.17 15.69 -10.64
CA ARG A 167 -12.18 16.34 -11.49
C ARG A 167 -13.40 15.46 -11.77
N GLY A 168 -13.23 14.14 -11.74
CA GLY A 168 -14.34 13.20 -11.88
C GLY A 168 -15.27 13.18 -10.66
N ALA A 169 -14.76 13.52 -9.47
CA ALA A 169 -15.52 13.47 -8.22
C ALA A 169 -15.98 14.84 -7.70
N PHE A 170 -15.23 15.91 -7.99
CA PHE A 170 -15.49 17.24 -7.43
C PHE A 170 -15.56 18.30 -8.53
N SER A 171 -16.61 19.12 -8.45
CA SER A 171 -16.74 20.31 -9.27
C SER A 171 -15.97 21.48 -8.66
N GLY A 172 -15.36 22.31 -9.51
CA GLY A 172 -14.66 23.52 -9.07
C GLY A 172 -13.53 23.89 -10.02
N GLU A 173 -13.30 25.19 -10.16
CA GLU A 173 -12.17 25.72 -10.91
C GLU A 173 -11.00 25.97 -9.95
N PHE A 174 -10.19 24.93 -9.72
CA PHE A 174 -8.92 25.04 -9.01
C PHE A 174 -7.84 24.25 -9.74
N ASP A 175 -6.58 24.68 -9.58
CA ASP A 175 -5.45 24.01 -10.21
C ASP A 175 -5.15 22.67 -9.51
N THR A 176 -5.10 21.59 -10.28
CA THR A 176 -4.76 20.23 -9.83
C THR A 176 -3.32 19.83 -10.12
N THR A 177 -2.49 20.76 -10.63
CA THR A 177 -1.07 20.51 -10.89
C THR A 177 -0.35 20.17 -9.59
N VAL A 178 0.30 19.01 -9.55
CA VAL A 178 1.13 18.56 -8.44
C VAL A 178 2.53 19.14 -8.60
N GLU A 179 3.02 19.81 -7.57
CA GLU A 179 4.33 20.47 -7.59
C GLU A 179 5.43 19.62 -6.98
N ARG A 180 5.14 18.88 -5.91
CA ARG A 180 6.11 18.08 -5.18
C ARG A 180 5.80 16.61 -5.27
N TRP A 181 6.77 15.88 -5.79
CA TRP A 181 6.81 14.43 -5.81
C TRP A 181 7.89 13.96 -4.84
N ALA A 182 7.55 13.00 -3.98
CA ALA A 182 8.46 12.42 -3.00
C ALA A 182 8.19 10.91 -2.90
N PRO A 183 9.15 10.10 -2.45
CA PRO A 183 8.89 8.69 -2.19
C PRO A 183 7.80 8.51 -1.15
N ALA A 184 6.89 7.58 -1.43
CA ALA A 184 5.77 7.19 -0.59
C ALA A 184 5.63 5.67 -0.60
N HIS A 185 5.05 5.12 0.45
CA HIS A 185 4.71 3.70 0.58
C HIS A 185 3.62 3.31 -0.44
N ALA A 186 2.69 4.22 -0.70
CA ALA A 186 1.59 4.11 -1.67
C ALA A 186 0.51 3.08 -1.36
N ASP A 187 0.71 2.22 -0.34
CA ASP A 187 -0.32 1.41 0.29
C ASP A 187 -0.31 1.62 1.82
N LEU A 188 -0.27 2.88 2.28
CA LEU A 188 -0.23 3.18 3.72
C LEU A 188 -1.64 3.07 4.34
N ASN A 189 -1.88 1.96 5.03
CA ASN A 189 -3.10 1.68 5.77
C ASN A 189 -2.80 0.87 7.06
N TRP A 190 -3.79 0.70 7.93
CA TRP A 190 -3.59 0.07 9.24
C TRP A 190 -3.21 -1.43 9.18
N ALA A 191 -3.50 -2.14 8.07
CA ALA A 191 -3.12 -3.54 7.92
C ALA A 191 -1.62 -3.72 7.60
N ASN A 192 -0.94 -2.67 7.15
CA ASN A 192 0.46 -2.70 6.71
C ASN A 192 1.43 -2.18 7.78
N MET A 193 0.97 -2.08 9.04
CA MET A 193 1.77 -1.62 10.17
C MET A 193 1.60 -2.54 11.38
N THR A 194 2.63 -2.65 12.23
CA THR A 194 2.55 -3.44 13.46
C THR A 194 2.42 -2.60 14.74
N ALA A 195 1.88 -3.24 15.78
CA ALA A 195 1.86 -2.75 17.16
C ALA A 195 2.27 -3.87 18.15
N PRO A 196 2.76 -3.54 19.36
CA PRO A 196 2.98 -2.17 19.88
C PRO A 196 4.25 -1.51 19.33
N THR A 197 5.16 -2.27 18.72
CA THR A 197 6.34 -1.72 18.05
C THR A 197 6.02 -1.39 16.60
N PHE A 198 6.27 -0.13 16.19
CA PHE A 198 6.07 0.31 14.82
C PHE A 198 6.99 -0.42 13.84
N CYS A 199 6.41 -0.89 12.74
CA CYS A 199 7.11 -1.43 11.59
C CYS A 199 6.18 -1.34 10.38
N LEU A 200 6.68 -0.84 9.26
CA LEU A 200 5.97 -0.71 7.98
C LEU A 200 6.41 -1.82 7.03
N PHE A 201 5.45 -2.51 6.41
CA PHE A 201 5.68 -3.66 5.54
C PHE A 201 4.71 -3.68 4.35
N ASP A 202 4.88 -4.64 3.43
CA ASP A 202 4.17 -4.71 2.12
C ASP A 202 4.64 -3.57 1.17
N TRP A 203 5.95 -3.55 0.91
CA TRP A 203 6.64 -2.55 0.08
C TRP A 203 6.56 -2.86 -1.42
N GLU A 204 5.47 -3.42 -1.92
CA GLU A 204 5.35 -3.75 -3.35
C GLU A 204 5.14 -2.49 -4.21
N ASP A 205 4.35 -1.54 -3.70
CA ASP A 205 3.80 -0.41 -4.47
C ASP A 205 4.54 0.92 -4.28
N TRP A 206 5.58 0.95 -3.44
CA TRP A 206 6.31 2.18 -3.12
C TRP A 206 7.04 2.80 -4.32
N GLY A 207 7.16 4.12 -4.29
CA GLY A 207 7.87 4.93 -5.28
C GLY A 207 7.54 6.41 -5.12
N ASN A 208 7.96 7.24 -6.08
CA ASN A 208 7.58 8.65 -6.11
C ASN A 208 6.07 8.79 -6.30
N ALA A 209 5.46 9.60 -5.44
CA ALA A 209 4.06 10.00 -5.48
C ALA A 209 3.95 11.50 -5.15
N PRO A 210 2.81 12.15 -5.42
CA PRO A 210 2.54 13.48 -4.90
C PRO A 210 2.68 13.50 -3.37
N ARG A 211 3.30 14.57 -2.86
CA ARG A 211 3.47 14.75 -1.41
C ARG A 211 2.11 14.67 -0.71
N GLY A 212 2.06 13.89 0.37
CA GLY A 212 0.86 13.71 1.19
C GLY A 212 -0.02 12.52 0.81
N LEU A 213 0.32 11.74 -0.23
CA LEU A 213 -0.44 10.53 -0.60
C LEU A 213 -0.61 9.56 0.58
N ASP A 214 0.50 9.24 1.26
CA ASP A 214 0.52 8.31 2.39
C ASP A 214 -0.32 8.85 3.56
N SER A 215 -0.08 10.10 3.96
CA SER A 215 -0.81 10.78 5.03
C SER A 215 -2.32 10.82 4.74
N ALA A 216 -2.72 11.17 3.52
CA ALA A 216 -4.11 11.18 3.08
C ALA A 216 -4.73 9.78 3.07
N SER A 217 -3.98 8.76 2.62
CA SER A 217 -4.45 7.36 2.58
C SER A 217 -4.72 6.83 3.98
N LEU A 218 -3.80 7.07 4.92
CA LEU A 218 -3.97 6.66 6.31
C LEU A 218 -5.13 7.40 6.99
N TRP A 219 -5.28 8.71 6.72
CA TRP A 219 -6.43 9.47 7.20
C TRP A 219 -7.75 8.91 6.66
N GLY A 220 -7.82 8.63 5.36
CA GLY A 220 -8.99 8.00 4.73
C GLY A 220 -9.34 6.65 5.35
N SER A 221 -8.32 5.84 5.66
CA SER A 221 -8.45 4.57 6.38
C SER A 221 -8.83 4.71 7.87
N SER A 222 -8.78 5.94 8.41
CA SER A 222 -9.11 6.26 9.80
C SER A 222 -10.48 6.93 9.95
N LEU A 223 -11.13 7.33 8.85
CA LEU A 223 -12.36 8.14 8.88
C LEU A 223 -13.56 7.51 9.60
N ALA A 224 -13.58 6.18 9.77
CA ALA A 224 -14.61 5.50 10.54
C ALA A 224 -14.46 5.73 12.06
N VAL A 225 -13.31 6.22 12.52
CA VAL A 225 -12.99 6.52 13.91
C VAL A 225 -12.50 7.98 13.99
N PRO A 226 -13.39 8.97 14.24
CA PRO A 226 -13.07 10.39 14.13
C PRO A 226 -11.82 10.82 14.92
N ALA A 227 -11.70 10.36 16.18
CA ALA A 227 -10.53 10.68 17.00
C ALA A 227 -9.21 10.16 16.42
N LEU A 228 -9.24 9.02 15.71
CA LEU A 228 -8.06 8.48 15.02
C LEU A 228 -7.73 9.28 13.77
N ALA A 229 -8.73 9.69 12.99
CA ALA A 229 -8.54 10.56 11.83
C ALA A 229 -7.96 11.93 12.24
N ASP A 230 -8.45 12.52 13.33
CA ASP A 230 -7.93 13.76 13.88
C ASP A 230 -6.48 13.61 14.35
N ARG A 231 -6.16 12.48 14.99
CA ARG A 231 -4.79 12.16 15.41
C ARG A 231 -3.84 12.06 14.22
N VAL A 232 -4.23 11.36 13.15
CA VAL A 232 -3.41 11.27 11.92
C VAL A 232 -3.18 12.65 11.31
N ARG A 233 -4.21 13.51 11.28
CA ARG A 233 -4.06 14.89 10.80
C ARG A 233 -3.14 15.72 11.67
N GLN A 234 -3.19 15.55 12.99
CA GLN A 234 -2.28 16.23 13.91
C GLN A 234 -0.82 15.82 13.66
N GLU A 235 -0.57 14.52 13.54
CA GLU A 235 0.78 13.97 13.37
C GLU A 235 1.39 14.33 12.01
N ARG A 236 0.57 14.39 10.96
CA ARG A 236 1.00 14.72 9.60
C ARG A 236 0.53 16.10 9.13
N GLY A 237 0.32 17.03 10.06
CA GLY A 237 -0.28 18.35 9.78
C GLY A 237 0.40 19.09 8.63
N GLY A 238 1.73 19.08 8.58
CA GLY A 238 2.48 19.73 7.52
C GLY A 238 2.24 19.16 6.12
N ASP A 239 1.82 17.89 6.00
CA ASP A 239 1.38 17.33 4.72
C ASP A 239 -0.03 17.85 4.36
N PHE A 240 -0.98 17.79 5.29
CA PHE A 240 -2.36 18.25 5.06
C PHE A 240 -2.50 19.75 4.80
N GLU A 241 -1.62 20.57 5.38
CA GLU A 241 -1.61 22.02 5.16
C GLU A 241 -1.01 22.39 3.79
N SER A 242 -0.20 21.50 3.21
CA SER A 242 0.42 21.74 1.92
C SER A 242 -0.55 21.61 0.76
N ARG A 243 -0.32 22.36 -0.32
CA ARG A 243 -1.17 22.31 -1.52
C ARG A 243 -1.27 20.91 -2.12
N ASP A 244 -0.13 20.21 -2.29
CA ASP A 244 -0.14 18.84 -2.83
C ASP A 244 -0.83 17.86 -1.87
N GLY A 245 -0.69 18.03 -0.55
CA GLY A 245 -1.40 17.17 0.41
C GLY A 245 -2.91 17.42 0.45
N LYS A 246 -3.37 18.65 0.20
CA LYS A 246 -4.78 18.95 -0.06
C LYS A 246 -5.29 18.24 -1.31
N LEU A 247 -4.53 18.29 -2.41
CA LEU A 247 -4.85 17.53 -3.62
C LEU A 247 -4.89 16.02 -3.35
N MET A 248 -3.96 15.47 -2.56
CA MET A 248 -3.97 14.06 -2.19
C MET A 248 -5.13 13.68 -1.26
N THR A 249 -5.56 14.60 -0.41
CA THR A 249 -6.78 14.40 0.39
C THR A 249 -8.00 14.32 -0.51
N LEU A 250 -8.12 15.19 -1.53
CA LEU A 250 -9.17 15.08 -2.54
C LEU A 250 -9.06 13.78 -3.35
N PHE A 251 -7.86 13.38 -3.76
CA PHE A 251 -7.63 12.11 -4.47
C PHE A 251 -8.07 10.88 -3.66
N VAL A 252 -7.87 10.89 -2.33
CA VAL A 252 -8.38 9.82 -1.46
C VAL A 252 -9.90 9.93 -1.28
N CYS A 253 -10.44 11.13 -1.11
CA CYS A 253 -11.88 11.35 -1.04
C CYS A 253 -12.60 10.90 -2.32
N SER A 254 -12.02 11.09 -3.52
CA SER A 254 -12.63 10.65 -4.78
C SER A 254 -12.77 9.14 -4.85
N LYS A 255 -11.88 8.38 -4.18
CA LYS A 255 -11.98 6.92 -4.08
C LYS A 255 -13.05 6.49 -3.07
N ILE A 256 -13.17 7.19 -1.96
CA ILE A 256 -14.18 6.90 -0.92
C ILE A 256 -15.59 7.27 -1.38
N LEU A 257 -15.72 8.35 -2.15
CA LEU A 257 -16.99 8.89 -2.66
C LEU A 257 -17.28 8.46 -4.11
N GLY A 258 -16.43 7.59 -4.67
CA GLY A 258 -16.49 7.16 -6.06
C GLY A 258 -17.71 6.28 -6.38
N PRO A 259 -17.89 5.91 -7.66
CA PRO A 259 -19.07 5.17 -8.12
C PRO A 259 -19.25 3.79 -7.46
N ASP A 260 -18.15 3.18 -7.00
CA ASP A 260 -18.15 1.87 -6.34
C ASP A 260 -18.28 1.97 -4.80
N ALA A 261 -18.54 3.16 -4.26
CA ALA A 261 -18.67 3.36 -2.82
C ALA A 261 -19.87 2.59 -2.26
N HIS A 262 -19.62 1.76 -1.25
CA HIS A 262 -20.70 1.07 -0.55
C HIS A 262 -21.56 2.11 0.19
N PRO A 263 -22.90 2.17 -0.02
CA PRO A 263 -23.75 3.24 0.54
C PRO A 263 -23.66 3.39 2.06
N GLU A 264 -23.36 2.30 2.76
CA GLU A 264 -23.23 2.27 4.23
C GLU A 264 -21.78 2.46 4.72
N ASP A 265 -20.84 2.83 3.85
CA ASP A 265 -19.46 3.11 4.27
C ASP A 265 -19.44 4.33 5.20
N PRO A 266 -19.08 4.17 6.49
CA PRO A 266 -19.14 5.23 7.49
C PRO A 266 -18.20 6.40 7.18
N ARG A 267 -17.24 6.22 6.26
CA ARG A 267 -16.27 7.24 5.85
C ARG A 267 -16.85 8.27 4.90
N GLN A 268 -17.96 7.99 4.21
CA GLN A 268 -18.50 8.89 3.18
C GLN A 268 -18.86 10.27 3.72
N GLY A 269 -19.58 10.33 4.85
CA GLY A 269 -20.00 11.59 5.46
C GLY A 269 -18.80 12.49 5.82
N PRO A 270 -17.82 11.98 6.60
CA PRO A 270 -16.58 12.69 6.89
C PRO A 270 -15.77 13.08 5.64
N ALA A 271 -15.63 12.18 4.66
CA ALA A 271 -14.89 12.45 3.42
C ALA A 271 -15.51 13.59 2.62
N ARG A 272 -16.85 13.63 2.52
CA ARG A 272 -17.58 14.69 1.82
C ARG A 272 -17.35 16.07 2.45
N ARG A 273 -17.47 16.18 3.78
CA ARG A 273 -17.23 17.43 4.50
C ARG A 273 -15.80 17.94 4.30
N MET A 274 -14.82 17.04 4.37
CA MET A 274 -13.42 17.41 4.15
C MET A 274 -13.17 17.86 2.71
N ALA A 275 -13.76 17.16 1.73
CA ALA A 275 -13.62 17.53 0.33
C ALA A 275 -14.21 18.92 0.04
N GLU A 276 -15.41 19.22 0.56
CA GLU A 276 -16.05 20.54 0.44
C GLU A 276 -15.16 21.65 1.02
N GLN A 277 -14.59 21.42 2.21
CA GLN A 277 -13.66 22.37 2.84
C GLN A 277 -12.42 22.61 1.97
N ILE A 278 -11.76 21.54 1.53
CA ILE A 278 -10.52 21.66 0.75
C ILE A 278 -10.75 22.30 -0.61
N VAL A 279 -11.87 22.01 -1.28
CA VAL A 279 -12.23 22.67 -2.54
C VAL A 279 -12.39 24.17 -2.33
N ALA A 280 -13.08 24.59 -1.26
CA ALA A 280 -13.24 26.01 -0.94
C ALA A 280 -11.89 26.69 -0.66
N GLU A 281 -10.99 26.03 0.09
CA GLU A 281 -9.64 26.55 0.36
C GLU A 281 -8.80 26.69 -0.92
N LEU A 282 -8.83 25.69 -1.81
CA LEU A 282 -8.05 25.72 -3.06
C LEU A 282 -8.59 26.75 -4.06
N GLN A 283 -9.88 27.07 -4.01
CA GLN A 283 -10.48 28.14 -4.82
C GLN A 283 -10.17 29.54 -4.29
N ALA A 284 -9.96 29.67 -2.97
CA ALA A 284 -9.69 30.95 -2.33
C ALA A 284 -8.24 31.45 -2.56
N GLY A 285 -7.30 30.54 -2.85
CA GLY A 285 -5.88 30.85 -3.04
C GLY A 285 -5.06 30.66 -1.77
#